data_AF-A0A8B6G230-F1
#
_entry.id   AF-A0A8B6G230-F1
#
_cell.length_a   1.000
_cell.length_b   1.000
_cell.length_c   1.000
_cell.angle_alpha   90.00
_cell.angle_beta   90.00
_cell.angle_gamma   90.00
#
_symmetry.space_group_name_H-M   'P 1'
#
loop_
_entity.id
_entity.type
_entity.pdbx_description
1 polymer ?
#
loop_
_entity_poly.entity_id
_entity_poly.type
_entity_poly.pdbx_seq_one_letter_code
_entity_poly.pdbx_strand_id
1 'polypeptide(L)'
;MNLAYQCFRLTLANNNDHAEAYNNLGVLELRKGHIDLARSFFQAAYIIAPHMYEPHYNWAALADQLGDLQSSYNAAKRAVDAFQDHVDSKDLLKQLKHHFSLL
;
A
#
# COMPACT_ATOMS: atom_id res chain seq x y z
N MET A 1 -11.61 4.81 -16.70
CA MET A 1 -11.26 4.73 -15.25
C MET A 1 -12.44 5.01 -14.30
N ASN A 2 -13.62 5.47 -14.75
CA ASN A 2 -14.71 5.85 -13.82
C ASN A 2 -15.55 4.68 -13.27
N LEU A 3 -15.79 3.61 -14.05
CA LEU A 3 -16.65 2.50 -13.61
C LEU A 3 -16.05 1.74 -12.42
N ALA A 4 -14.77 1.37 -12.50
CA ALA A 4 -14.08 0.66 -11.40
C ALA A 4 -14.13 1.47 -10.09
N TYR A 5 -13.88 2.77 -10.17
CA TYR A 5 -13.96 3.66 -9.01
C TYR A 5 -15.36 3.66 -8.36
N GLN A 6 -16.41 3.73 -9.19
CA GLN A 6 -17.80 3.67 -8.71
C GLN A 6 -18.11 2.31 -8.08
N CYS A 7 -17.67 1.20 -8.68
CA CYS A 7 -17.88 -0.14 -8.13
C CYS A 7 -17.22 -0.28 -6.76
N PHE A 8 -15.94 0.08 -6.61
CA PHE A 8 -15.28 -0.02 -5.30
C PHE A 8 -15.91 0.88 -4.24
N ARG A 9 -16.38 2.07 -4.63
CA ARG A 9 -17.14 2.93 -3.71
C ARG A 9 -18.48 2.32 -3.28
N LEU A 10 -19.18 1.64 -4.20
CA LEU A 10 -20.40 0.91 -3.85
C LEU A 10 -20.10 -0.29 -2.94
N THR A 11 -18.99 -1.00 -3.17
CA THR A 11 -18.51 -2.05 -2.26
C THR A 11 -18.32 -1.49 -0.86
N LEU A 12 -17.63 -0.35 -0.72
CA LEU A 12 -17.42 0.29 0.58
C LEU A 12 -18.69 0.84 1.23
N ALA A 13 -19.68 1.24 0.43
CA ALA A 13 -20.98 1.66 0.95
C ALA A 13 -21.80 0.49 1.53
N ASN A 14 -21.53 -0.74 1.09
CA ASN A 14 -22.21 -1.94 1.58
C ASN A 14 -21.39 -2.68 2.67
N ASN A 15 -20.07 -2.69 2.53
CA ASN A 15 -19.12 -3.26 3.49
C ASN A 15 -17.93 -2.30 3.67
N ASN A 16 -17.93 -1.57 4.78
CA ASN A 16 -16.90 -0.60 5.13
C ASN A 16 -15.57 -1.24 5.55
N ASP A 17 -15.52 -2.55 5.79
CA ASP A 17 -14.33 -3.33 6.17
C ASP A 17 -13.77 -4.14 4.99
N HIS A 18 -13.98 -3.67 3.75
CA HIS A 18 -13.52 -4.36 2.55
C HIS A 18 -12.15 -3.84 2.09
N ALA A 19 -11.08 -4.44 2.63
CA ALA A 19 -9.69 -4.02 2.41
C ALA A 19 -9.28 -3.95 0.92
N GLU A 20 -9.68 -4.93 0.10
CA GLU A 20 -9.36 -4.97 -1.34
C GLU A 20 -9.91 -3.75 -2.10
N ALA A 21 -11.09 -3.26 -1.74
CA ALA A 21 -11.69 -2.09 -2.37
C ALA A 21 -10.93 -0.83 -2.00
N TYR A 22 -10.53 -0.67 -0.74
CA TYR A 22 -9.65 0.43 -0.34
C TYR A 22 -8.31 0.36 -1.08
N ASN A 23 -7.67 -0.80 -1.15
CA ASN A 23 -6.41 -0.97 -1.88
C ASN A 23 -6.55 -0.55 -3.35
N ASN A 24 -7.59 -1.03 -4.02
CA ASN A 24 -7.83 -0.71 -5.42
C ASN A 24 -8.19 0.77 -5.65
N LEU A 25 -8.93 1.40 -4.73
CA LEU A 25 -9.17 2.85 -4.75
C LEU A 25 -7.86 3.62 -4.58
N GLY A 26 -6.97 3.17 -3.70
CA GLY A 26 -5.64 3.75 -3.53
C GLY A 26 -4.83 3.73 -4.83
N VAL A 27 -4.80 2.57 -5.52
CA VAL A 27 -4.15 2.44 -6.84
C VAL A 27 -4.77 3.38 -7.88
N LEU A 28 -6.11 3.53 -7.88
CA LEU A 28 -6.79 4.41 -8.82
C LEU A 28 -6.52 5.89 -8.54
N GLU A 29 -6.47 6.31 -7.27
CA GLU A 29 -6.15 7.68 -6.88
C GLU A 29 -4.68 8.02 -7.13
N LEU A 30 -3.77 7.08 -6.91
CA LEU A 30 -2.37 7.21 -7.32
C LEU A 30 -2.26 7.37 -8.85
N ARG A 31 -3.05 6.56 -9.58
CA ARG A 31 -3.42 6.69 -11.01
C ARG A 31 -3.61 8.14 -11.47
N LYS A 32 -4.34 8.90 -10.66
CA LYS A 32 -4.79 10.27 -10.95
C LYS A 32 -3.84 11.34 -10.39
N GLY A 33 -2.78 10.94 -9.69
CA GLY A 33 -1.86 11.85 -8.99
C GLY A 33 -2.37 12.36 -7.65
N HIS A 34 -3.47 11.83 -7.12
CA HIS A 34 -4.01 12.22 -5.81
C HIS A 34 -3.32 11.45 -4.68
N ILE A 35 -2.07 11.84 -4.39
CA ILE A 35 -1.17 11.15 -3.47
C ILE A 35 -1.76 10.97 -2.06
N ASP A 36 -2.35 12.02 -1.49
CA ASP A 36 -2.87 11.97 -0.11
C ASP A 36 -4.08 11.03 0.02
N LEU A 37 -4.94 10.99 -1.01
CA LEU A 37 -6.05 10.04 -1.07
C LEU A 37 -5.54 8.60 -1.23
N ALA A 38 -4.55 8.39 -2.10
CA ALA A 38 -3.93 7.08 -2.27
C ALA A 38 -3.36 6.55 -0.96
N ARG A 39 -2.59 7.38 -0.25
CA ARG A 39 -2.06 7.08 1.09
C ARG A 39 -3.17 6.68 2.05
N SER A 40 -4.22 7.50 2.15
CA SER A 40 -5.32 7.27 3.09
C SER A 40 -6.01 5.94 2.82
N PHE A 41 -6.21 5.59 1.55
CA PHE A 41 -6.81 4.32 1.15
C PHE A 41 -5.90 3.11 1.40
N PHE A 42 -4.61 3.20 1.10
CA PHE A 42 -3.68 2.12 1.45
C PHE A 42 -3.59 1.91 2.96
N GLN A 43 -3.58 2.98 3.76
CA GLN A 43 -3.58 2.89 5.22
C GLN A 43 -4.87 2.28 5.77
N ALA A 44 -6.03 2.60 5.21
CA ALA A 44 -7.29 1.94 5.58
C ALA A 44 -7.24 0.43 5.31
N ALA A 45 -6.83 0.04 4.10
CA ALA A 45 -6.67 -1.38 3.73
C ALA A 45 -5.64 -2.11 4.62
N TYR A 46 -4.52 -1.45 4.93
CA TYR A 46 -3.47 -1.91 5.83
C TYR A 46 -3.98 -2.25 7.23
N ILE A 47 -4.90 -1.43 7.78
CA ILE A 47 -5.46 -1.65 9.12
C ILE A 47 -6.46 -2.81 9.11
N ILE A 48 -7.30 -2.87 8.08
CA ILE A 48 -8.40 -3.84 7.98
C ILE A 48 -7.88 -5.26 7.71
N ALA A 49 -6.87 -5.42 6.84
CA ALA A 49 -6.36 -6.73 6.46
C ALA A 49 -4.83 -6.83 6.69
N PRO A 50 -4.38 -7.10 7.93
CA PRO A 50 -2.96 -7.26 8.23
C PRO A 50 -2.27 -8.41 7.47
N HIS A 51 -3.05 -9.39 7.01
CA HIS A 51 -2.57 -10.58 6.29
C HIS A 51 -2.46 -10.37 4.77
N MET A 52 -3.00 -9.28 4.22
CA MET A 52 -2.87 -8.95 2.81
C MET A 52 -1.57 -8.18 2.59
N TYR A 53 -0.72 -8.63 1.69
CA TYR A 53 0.56 -7.97 1.43
C TYR A 53 0.42 -6.76 0.50
N GLU A 54 -0.61 -6.71 -0.34
CA GLU A 54 -0.79 -5.70 -1.39
C GLU A 54 -0.91 -4.28 -0.81
N PRO A 55 -1.72 -4.01 0.24
CA PRO A 55 -1.79 -2.68 0.85
C PRO A 55 -0.47 -2.29 1.51
N HIS A 56 0.23 -3.24 2.13
CA HIS A 56 1.52 -3.02 2.76
C HIS A 56 2.57 -2.65 1.71
N TYR A 57 2.63 -3.38 0.60
CA TYR A 57 3.57 -3.11 -0.49
C TYR A 57 3.24 -1.79 -1.20
N ASN A 58 1.97 -1.54 -1.53
CA ASN A 58 1.56 -0.31 -2.20
C ASN A 58 1.82 0.94 -1.35
N TRP A 59 1.60 0.85 -0.03
CA TRP A 59 2.00 1.91 0.89
C TRP A 59 3.53 2.05 0.96
N ALA A 60 4.27 0.95 1.02
CA ALA A 60 5.73 0.98 1.05
C ALA A 60 6.31 1.67 -0.19
N ALA A 61 5.88 1.26 -1.38
CA ALA A 61 6.32 1.83 -2.65
C ALA A 61 5.97 3.32 -2.76
N LEU A 62 4.77 3.72 -2.32
CA LEU A 62 4.38 5.13 -2.31
C LEU A 62 5.22 5.95 -1.31
N ALA A 63 5.44 5.43 -0.10
CA ALA A 63 6.25 6.10 0.91
C ALA A 63 7.71 6.25 0.46
N ASP A 64 8.27 5.23 -0.20
CA ASP A 64 9.62 5.27 -0.80
C ASP A 64 9.73 6.38 -1.84
N GLN A 65 8.76 6.46 -2.76
CA GLN A 65 8.71 7.51 -3.78
C GLN A 65 8.63 8.92 -3.18
N LEU A 66 8.02 9.06 -2.00
CA LEU A 66 7.90 10.33 -1.29
C LEU A 66 9.10 10.65 -0.38
N GLY A 67 10.08 9.75 -0.29
CA GLY A 67 11.24 9.88 0.60
C GLY A 67 10.96 9.61 2.08
N ASP A 68 9.76 9.12 2.42
CA ASP A 68 9.44 8.66 3.78
C ASP A 68 9.96 7.22 3.97
N LEU A 69 11.29 7.11 4.04
CA LEU A 69 11.99 5.83 4.08
C LEU A 69 11.63 5.03 5.35
N GLN A 70 11.29 5.70 6.44
CA GLN A 70 10.91 5.04 7.69
C GLN A 70 9.55 4.35 7.56
N SER A 71 8.55 5.03 7.01
CA SER A 71 7.25 4.41 6.73
C SER A 71 7.37 3.32 5.67
N SER A 72 8.17 3.57 4.62
CA SER A 72 8.45 2.60 3.56
C SER A 72 8.99 1.29 4.13
N TYR A 73 10.00 1.37 5.00
CA TYR A 73 10.62 0.21 5.63
C TYR A 73 9.63 -0.60 6.48
N ASN A 74 8.85 0.08 7.32
CA ASN A 74 7.88 -0.58 8.19
C ASN A 74 6.80 -1.30 7.37
N ALA A 75 6.34 -0.68 6.28
CA ALA A 75 5.33 -1.24 5.40
C ALA A 75 5.89 -2.41 4.55
N ALA A 76 7.09 -2.27 3.97
CA ALA A 76 7.75 -3.33 3.21
C ALA A 76 8.00 -4.56 4.07
N LYS A 77 8.43 -4.36 5.33
CA LYS A 77 8.60 -5.45 6.30
C LYS A 77 7.29 -6.21 6.52
N ARG A 78 6.18 -5.50 6.76
CA ARG A 78 4.86 -6.14 6.92
C ARG A 78 4.39 -6.86 5.66
N ALA A 79 4.69 -6.32 4.49
CA ALA A 79 4.38 -6.99 3.22
C ALA A 79 5.13 -8.33 3.10
N VAL A 80 6.41 -8.38 3.47
CA VAL A 80 7.20 -9.63 3.51
C VAL A 80 6.69 -10.59 4.59
N ASP A 81 6.33 -10.08 5.77
CA ASP A 81 5.78 -10.89 6.86
C ASP A 81 4.44 -11.54 6.45
N ALA A 82 3.60 -10.81 5.71
CA ALA A 82 2.32 -11.29 5.18
C ALA A 82 2.50 -12.26 4.00
N PHE A 83 3.46 -12.01 3.11
CA PHE A 83 3.75 -12.87 1.98
C PHE A 83 5.25 -12.93 1.68
N GLN A 84 5.90 -13.97 2.19
CA GLN A 84 7.37 -14.14 2.15
C GLN A 84 7.92 -14.32 0.73
N ASP A 85 7.11 -14.79 -0.21
CA ASP A 85 7.53 -15.00 -1.59
C ASP A 85 7.39 -13.75 -2.47
N HIS A 86 6.82 -12.65 -1.96
CA HIS A 86 6.70 -11.40 -2.74
C HIS A 86 8.08 -10.80 -3.04
N VAL A 87 8.50 -10.88 -4.31
CA VAL A 87 9.85 -10.46 -4.75
C VAL A 87 10.03 -8.96 -4.55
N ASP A 88 9.10 -8.13 -5.03
CA ASP A 88 9.25 -6.67 -4.99
C ASP A 88 9.34 -6.13 -3.55
N SER A 89 8.57 -6.69 -2.61
CA SER A 89 8.67 -6.30 -1.19
C SER A 89 10.02 -6.65 -0.58
N LYS A 90 10.59 -7.80 -0.94
CA LYS A 90 11.92 -8.22 -0.47
C LYS A 90 13.01 -7.32 -1.03
N ASP A 91 12.92 -6.99 -2.31
CA ASP A 91 13.89 -6.12 -2.98
C ASP A 91 13.85 -4.70 -2.42
N LEU A 92 12.66 -4.12 -2.26
CA LEU A 92 12.49 -2.82 -1.61
C LEU A 92 13.02 -2.84 -0.17
N LEU A 93 12.69 -3.86 0.61
CA LEU A 93 13.19 -3.98 1.99
C LEU A 93 14.72 -4.10 2.04
N LYS A 94 15.33 -4.80 1.09
CA LYS A 94 16.80 -4.92 0.98
C LYS A 94 17.43 -3.58 0.62
N GLN A 95 16.85 -2.84 -0.32
CA GLN A 95 17.31 -1.49 -0.71
C GLN A 95 17.26 -0.53 0.49
N LEU A 96 16.16 -0.51 1.23
CA LEU A 96 16.00 0.34 2.42
C LEU A 96 17.00 -0.02 3.53
N LYS A 97 17.20 -1.32 3.79
CA LYS A 97 18.24 -1.78 4.75
C LYS A 97 19.63 -1.31 4.34
N HIS A 98 19.95 -1.40 3.06
CA HIS A 98 21.23 -0.92 2.55
C HIS A 98 21.36 0.60 2.73
N HIS A 99 20.32 1.37 2.38
CA HIS A 99 20.30 2.82 2.56
C HIS A 99 20.58 3.22 4.02
N PHE A 100 19.88 2.61 4.98
CA PHE A 100 20.08 2.91 6.40
C PHE A 100 21.46 2.47 6.94
N SER A 101 22.12 1.51 6.30
CA SER A 101 23.48 1.11 6.70
C SER A 101 24.57 2.08 6.27
N LEU A 102 24.25 3.02 5.35
CA LEU A 102 25.18 4.00 4.81
C LEU A 102 25.07 5.39 5.49
N LEU A 103 24.09 5.56 6.38
CA LEU A 103 23.89 6.76 7.21
C LEU A 103 24.65 6.63 8.53
#